data_AF-A0A1G2X8G1-F1
#
_entry.id   AF-A0A1G2X8G1-F1
#
_cell.length_a   1.000
_cell.length_b   1.000
_cell.length_c   1.000
_cell.angle_alpha   90.00
_cell.angle_beta   90.00
_cell.angle_gamma   90.00
#
_symmetry.space_group_name_H-M   'P 1'
#
loop_
_entity.id
_entity.type
_entity.pdbx_description
1 polymer ?
#
loop_
_entity_poly.entity_id
_entity_poly.type
_entity_poly.pdbx_seq_one_letter_code
_entity_poly.pdbx_strand_id
1 'polypeptide(L)'
;MKAFTDNAGKTWSVAMTIDSVKRVRDLLGVNLVEPEAGEPPLLTRLGTDEILLCDVVYCLIKPQADALGVTDVDFGRALGGDAILAAQTALYEELVDFFQKRGRPDRARAVAAQKTMIEMAIENVRMKLDAMNPQAELARILGN
;
A
#
# COMPACT_ATOMS: atom_id res chain seq x y z
N MET A 1 8.14 0.95 13.66
CA MET A 1 8.01 2.27 13.03
C MET A 1 8.81 2.24 11.76
N LYS A 2 8.14 2.52 10.66
CA LYS A 2 8.72 2.56 9.31
C LYS A 2 8.58 3.97 8.77
N ALA A 3 9.32 4.31 7.72
CA ALA A 3 9.26 5.64 7.13
C ALA A 3 9.45 5.57 5.63
N PHE A 4 8.93 6.57 4.93
CA PHE A 4 9.15 6.78 3.51
C PHE A 4 9.26 8.28 3.23
N THR A 5 9.78 8.66 2.07
CA THR A 5 9.88 10.04 1.61
C THR A 5 8.96 10.25 0.41
N ASP A 6 8.18 11.33 0.43
CA ASP A 6 7.32 11.72 -0.70
C ASP A 6 8.09 12.48 -1.80
N ASN A 7 7.44 12.73 -2.94
CA ASN A 7 8.09 13.41 -4.06
C ASN A 7 8.27 14.92 -3.84
N ALA A 8 7.74 15.45 -2.73
CA ALA A 8 8.02 16.80 -2.26
C ALA A 8 9.18 16.84 -1.24
N GLY A 9 9.87 15.71 -1.04
CA GLY A 9 11.05 15.58 -0.16
C GLY A 9 10.72 15.50 1.33
N LYS A 10 9.45 15.32 1.73
CA LYS A 10 9.09 15.15 3.15
C LYS A 10 9.15 13.69 3.54
N THR A 11 9.76 13.42 4.68
CA THR A 11 9.81 12.08 5.27
C THR A 11 8.67 11.91 6.26
N TRP A 12 7.90 10.84 6.10
CA TRP A 12 6.75 10.52 6.92
C TRP A 12 7.00 9.25 7.72
N SER A 13 6.74 9.30 9.03
CA SER A 13 6.80 8.11 9.89
C SER A 13 5.46 7.38 9.90
N VAL A 14 5.46 6.14 9.45
CA VAL A 14 4.31 5.23 9.51
C VAL A 14 4.42 4.42 10.81
N ALA A 15 3.50 4.68 11.74
CA ALA A 15 3.44 4.02 13.02
C ALA A 15 2.02 3.53 13.30
N MET A 16 1.89 2.27 13.72
CA MET A 16 0.62 1.71 14.16
C MET A 16 0.51 1.76 15.69
N THR A 17 -0.37 2.63 16.15
CA THR A 17 -0.86 2.70 17.53
C THR A 17 -2.37 2.46 17.55
N ILE A 18 -2.94 2.17 18.73
CA ILE A 18 -4.41 2.03 18.87
C ILE A 18 -5.13 3.30 18.42
N ASP A 19 -4.58 4.48 18.70
CA ASP A 19 -5.14 5.75 18.24
C ASP A 19 -5.15 5.85 16.71
N SER A 20 -4.02 5.54 16.04
CA SER A 20 -3.96 5.56 14.58
C SER A 20 -4.94 4.58 13.92
N VAL A 21 -5.09 3.37 14.48
CA VAL A 21 -6.03 2.36 13.99
C VAL A 21 -7.48 2.84 14.16
N LYS A 22 -7.81 3.44 15.32
CA LYS A 22 -9.13 4.04 15.54
C LYS A 22 -9.40 5.14 14.52
N ARG A 23 -8.43 6.02 14.26
CA ARG A 23 -8.56 7.10 13.28
C ARG A 23 -8.85 6.59 11.88
N VAL A 24 -8.12 5.58 11.43
CA VAL A 24 -8.36 4.94 10.12
C VAL A 24 -9.77 4.35 10.05
N ARG A 25 -10.21 3.67 11.11
CA ARG A 25 -11.57 3.12 11.17
C ARG A 25 -12.63 4.22 11.16
N ASP A 26 -12.46 5.26 11.97
CA ASP A 26 -13.47 6.28 12.18
C ASP A 26 -13.59 7.22 10.96
N LEU A 27 -12.48 7.46 10.23
CA LEU A 27 -12.48 8.29 9.02
C LEU A 27 -12.81 7.52 7.74
N LEU A 28 -12.36 6.27 7.61
CA LEU A 28 -12.45 5.53 6.35
C LEU A 28 -13.33 4.27 6.42
N GLY A 29 -13.81 3.89 7.60
CA GLY A 29 -14.52 2.62 7.80
C GLY A 29 -13.62 1.38 7.66
N VAL A 30 -12.29 1.54 7.73
CA VAL A 30 -11.31 0.47 7.52
C VAL A 30 -10.74 -0.02 8.84
N ASN A 31 -10.78 -1.34 9.07
CA ASN A 31 -10.24 -1.95 10.28
C ASN A 31 -8.86 -2.59 10.06
N LEU A 32 -7.78 -1.83 10.28
CA LEU A 32 -6.40 -2.32 10.08
C LEU A 32 -6.00 -3.50 10.98
N VAL A 33 -6.73 -3.79 12.06
CA VAL A 33 -6.42 -4.95 12.94
C VAL A 33 -7.11 -6.24 12.51
N GLU A 34 -7.92 -6.19 11.45
CA GLU A 34 -8.55 -7.33 10.77
C GLU A 34 -8.13 -7.36 9.29
N PRO A 35 -6.83 -7.53 9.00
CA PRO A 35 -6.28 -7.46 7.65
C PRO A 35 -6.87 -8.50 6.67
N GLU A 36 -7.38 -9.60 7.20
CA GLU A 36 -8.04 -10.67 6.47
C GLU A 36 -9.52 -10.42 6.13
N ALA A 37 -10.15 -9.41 6.72
CA ALA A 37 -11.59 -9.19 6.58
C ALA A 37 -11.96 -8.55 5.24
N GLY A 38 -13.20 -8.82 4.80
CA GLY A 38 -13.77 -8.31 3.56
C GLY A 38 -13.53 -9.20 2.34
N GLU A 39 -14.15 -8.85 1.22
CA GLU A 39 -14.01 -9.55 -0.06
C GLU A 39 -13.89 -8.52 -1.20
N PRO A 40 -12.69 -8.37 -1.81
CA PRO A 40 -11.44 -9.03 -1.46
C PRO A 40 -10.89 -8.60 -0.08
N PRO A 41 -10.02 -9.40 0.57
CA PRO A 41 -9.45 -9.08 1.87
C PRO A 41 -8.80 -7.70 1.90
N LEU A 42 -8.83 -7.03 3.05
CA LEU A 42 -8.25 -5.70 3.22
C LEU A 42 -6.79 -5.61 2.74
N LEU A 43 -5.96 -6.63 3.02
CA LEU A 43 -4.57 -6.66 2.53
C LEU A 43 -4.46 -6.73 1.01
N THR A 44 -5.42 -7.32 0.32
CA THR A 44 -5.45 -7.32 -1.14
C THR A 44 -5.84 -5.94 -1.66
N ARG A 45 -6.85 -5.31 -1.05
CA ARG A 45 -7.28 -3.95 -1.41
C ARG A 45 -6.15 -2.94 -1.23
N LEU A 46 -5.47 -2.96 -0.08
CA LEU A 46 -4.32 -2.08 0.19
C LEU A 46 -3.15 -2.23 -0.81
N GLY A 47 -3.10 -3.33 -1.55
CA GLY A 47 -2.08 -3.57 -2.55
C GLY A 47 -2.53 -3.41 -4.01
N THR A 48 -3.81 -3.10 -4.25
CA THR A 48 -4.40 -3.02 -5.59
C THR A 48 -5.29 -1.79 -5.79
N ASP A 49 -5.56 -1.03 -4.73
CA ASP A 49 -6.31 0.22 -4.73
C ASP A 49 -5.40 1.31 -4.17
N GLU A 50 -4.75 2.06 -5.06
CA GLU A 50 -3.79 3.10 -4.72
C GLU A 50 -4.44 4.28 -3.98
N ILE A 51 -5.74 4.53 -4.21
CA ILE A 51 -6.49 5.59 -3.55
C ILE A 51 -6.72 5.20 -2.09
N LEU A 52 -7.21 3.97 -1.84
CA LEU A 52 -7.37 3.45 -0.49
C LEU A 52 -6.03 3.43 0.26
N LEU A 53 -4.95 3.00 -0.40
CA LEU A 53 -3.62 3.00 0.18
C LEU A 53 -3.20 4.43 0.59
N CYS A 54 -3.35 5.40 -0.31
CA CYS A 54 -3.05 6.80 -0.05
C CYS A 54 -3.82 7.32 1.17
N ASP A 55 -5.14 7.10 1.22
CA ASP A 55 -6.01 7.59 2.29
C ASP A 55 -5.67 6.96 3.65
N VAL A 56 -5.38 5.64 3.66
CA VAL A 56 -4.96 4.93 4.86
C VAL A 56 -3.62 5.46 5.37
N VAL A 57 -2.63 5.64 4.49
CA VAL A 57 -1.33 6.19 4.88
C VAL A 57 -1.50 7.61 5.42
N TYR A 58 -2.28 8.47 4.74
CA TYR A 58 -2.60 9.82 5.22
C TYR A 58 -3.20 9.80 6.62
N CYS A 59 -4.18 8.92 6.86
CA CYS A 59 -4.78 8.75 8.18
C CYS A 59 -3.76 8.34 9.24
N LEU A 60 -2.78 7.49 8.93
CA LEU A 60 -1.72 7.09 9.87
C LEU A 60 -0.78 8.25 10.19
N ILE A 61 -0.40 9.04 9.19
CA ILE A 61 0.52 10.18 9.34
C ILE A 61 -0.18 11.47 9.74
N LYS A 62 -1.51 11.49 9.85
CA LYS A 62 -2.33 12.70 10.03
C LYS A 62 -1.80 13.68 11.09
N PRO A 63 -1.35 13.25 12.30
CA PRO A 63 -0.79 14.19 13.27
C PRO A 63 0.47 14.93 12.79
N GLN A 64 1.31 14.25 11.99
CA GLN A 64 2.48 14.88 11.35
C GLN A 64 2.04 15.84 10.25
N ALA A 65 1.06 15.44 9.43
CA ALA A 65 0.52 16.28 8.37
C ALA A 65 -0.14 17.55 8.94
N ASP A 66 -0.95 17.41 9.98
CA ASP A 66 -1.62 18.52 10.69
C ASP A 66 -0.60 19.49 11.29
N ALA A 67 0.47 18.97 11.91
CA ALA A 67 1.55 19.80 12.47
C ALA A 67 2.32 20.60 11.39
N LEU A 68 2.35 20.11 10.16
CA LEU A 68 3.00 20.75 9.01
C LEU A 68 2.02 21.53 8.12
N GLY A 69 0.72 21.55 8.45
CA GLY A 69 -0.31 22.18 7.63
C GLY A 69 -0.52 21.50 6.27
N VAL A 70 -0.22 20.20 6.16
CA VAL A 70 -0.36 19.42 4.92
C VAL A 70 -1.76 18.79 4.85
N THR A 71 -2.53 19.18 3.83
CA THR A 71 -3.86 18.61 3.57
C THR A 71 -3.76 17.22 2.94
N ASP A 72 -4.88 16.49 2.89
CA ASP A 72 -5.02 15.23 2.15
C ASP A 72 -4.71 15.41 0.67
N VAL A 73 -5.19 16.50 0.06
CA VAL A 73 -4.93 16.85 -1.33
C VAL A 73 -3.45 17.16 -1.56
N ASP A 74 -2.79 17.89 -0.66
CA ASP A 74 -1.37 18.19 -0.79
C ASP A 74 -0.50 16.94 -0.63
N PHE A 75 -0.88 16.05 0.29
CA PHE A 75 -0.22 14.76 0.47
C PHE A 75 -0.40 13.86 -0.76
N GLY A 76 -1.62 13.70 -1.26
CA GLY A 76 -1.90 12.93 -2.48
C GLY A 76 -1.16 13.48 -3.70
N ARG A 77 -1.03 14.81 -3.83
CA ARG A 77 -0.23 15.44 -4.89
C ARG A 77 1.26 15.08 -4.80
N ALA A 78 1.78 14.87 -3.59
CA ALA A 78 3.17 14.50 -3.35
C ALA A 78 3.44 12.99 -3.48
N LEU A 79 2.40 12.15 -3.58
CA LEU A 79 2.51 10.70 -3.75
C LEU A 79 2.54 10.31 -5.23
N GLY A 80 3.68 10.48 -5.90
CA GLY A 80 3.93 9.87 -7.21
C GLY A 80 4.18 8.36 -7.11
N GLY A 81 4.34 7.69 -8.26
CA GLY A 81 4.41 6.22 -8.36
C GLY A 81 5.51 5.56 -7.51
N ASP A 82 6.65 6.21 -7.38
CA ASP A 82 7.76 5.80 -6.50
C ASP A 82 7.45 6.04 -5.02
N ALA A 83 6.91 7.21 -4.67
CA ALA A 83 6.53 7.53 -3.30
C ALA A 83 5.39 6.65 -2.77
N ILE A 84 4.37 6.35 -3.58
CA ILE A 84 3.26 5.47 -3.15
C ILE A 84 3.75 4.02 -2.96
N LEU A 85 4.68 3.54 -3.80
CA LEU A 85 5.31 2.23 -3.61
C LEU A 85 6.16 2.18 -2.33
N ALA A 86 6.90 3.25 -2.03
CA ALA A 86 7.65 3.37 -0.78
C ALA A 86 6.71 3.43 0.44
N ALA A 87 5.59 4.15 0.32
CA ALA A 87 4.55 4.22 1.34
C ALA A 87 3.90 2.85 1.59
N GLN A 88 3.57 2.10 0.52
CA GLN A 88 3.08 0.73 0.61
C GLN A 88 4.07 -0.16 1.37
N THR A 89 5.36 -0.09 1.00
CA THR A 89 6.41 -0.87 1.64
C THR A 89 6.48 -0.55 3.14
N ALA A 90 6.51 0.73 3.51
CA ALA A 90 6.52 1.16 4.90
C ALA A 90 5.27 0.70 5.67
N LEU A 91 4.09 0.76 5.06
CA LEU A 91 2.83 0.30 5.67
C LEU A 91 2.84 -1.20 5.95
N TYR A 92 3.21 -2.03 4.96
CA TYR A 92 3.21 -3.49 5.14
C TYR A 92 4.24 -3.93 6.18
N GLU A 93 5.42 -3.30 6.20
CA GLU A 93 6.42 -3.58 7.22
C GLU A 93 5.95 -3.17 8.63
N GLU A 94 5.25 -2.04 8.76
CA GLU A 94 4.70 -1.61 10.05
C GLU A 94 3.57 -2.54 10.52
N LEU A 95 2.71 -3.01 9.61
CA LEU A 95 1.68 -4.01 9.91
C LEU A 95 2.30 -5.31 10.43
N VAL A 96 3.36 -5.82 9.78
CA VAL A 96 4.10 -7.00 10.24
C VAL A 96 4.65 -6.78 11.65
N ASP A 97 5.37 -5.67 11.86
CA ASP A 97 5.97 -5.32 13.16
C ASP A 97 4.89 -5.22 14.26
N PHE A 98 3.77 -4.57 13.98
CA PHE A 98 2.67 -4.38 14.92
C PHE A 98 2.07 -5.73 15.34
N PHE A 99 1.74 -6.60 14.39
CA PHE A 99 1.15 -7.90 14.71
C PHE A 99 2.13 -8.83 15.41
N GLN A 100 3.42 -8.82 15.03
CA GLN A 100 4.43 -9.57 15.76
C GLN A 100 4.52 -9.13 17.22
N LYS A 101 4.65 -7.82 17.48
CA LYS A 101 4.73 -7.27 18.85
C LYS A 101 3.45 -7.50 19.65
N ARG A 102 2.29 -7.56 19.00
CA ARG A 102 0.99 -7.88 19.62
C ARG A 102 0.83 -9.38 19.96
N GLY A 103 1.78 -10.24 19.57
CA GLY A 103 1.65 -11.69 19.76
C GLY A 103 0.68 -12.34 18.76
N ARG A 104 0.54 -11.76 17.56
CA ARG A 104 -0.28 -12.27 16.44
C ARG A 104 0.59 -12.63 15.23
N PRO A 105 1.49 -13.63 15.36
CA PRO A 105 2.39 -14.02 14.29
C PRO A 105 1.65 -14.59 13.07
N ASP A 106 0.44 -15.12 13.27
CA ASP A 106 -0.48 -15.55 12.21
C ASP A 106 -0.80 -14.41 11.23
N ARG A 107 -1.18 -13.24 11.76
CA ARG A 107 -1.49 -12.05 10.96
C ARG A 107 -0.23 -11.43 10.37
N ALA A 108 0.85 -11.37 11.12
CA ALA A 108 2.13 -10.90 10.59
C ALA A 108 2.57 -11.74 9.36
N ARG A 109 2.41 -13.07 9.43
CA ARG A 109 2.69 -13.96 8.30
C ARG A 109 1.75 -13.73 7.12
N ALA A 110 0.46 -13.51 7.37
CA ALA A 110 -0.50 -13.21 6.31
C ALA A 110 -0.15 -11.91 5.56
N VAL A 111 0.20 -10.85 6.29
CA VAL A 111 0.66 -9.57 5.70
C VAL A 111 1.90 -9.78 4.82
N ALA A 112 2.91 -10.48 5.36
CA ALA A 112 4.15 -10.75 4.62
C ALA A 112 3.88 -11.60 3.36
N ALA A 113 3.03 -12.63 3.45
CA ALA A 113 2.66 -13.47 2.32
C ALA A 113 1.93 -12.69 1.23
N GLN A 114 1.04 -11.76 1.59
CA GLN A 114 0.35 -10.92 0.61
C GLN A 114 1.33 -10.02 -0.15
N LYS A 115 2.31 -9.41 0.54
CA LYS A 115 3.35 -8.60 -0.10
C LYS A 115 4.09 -9.40 -1.18
N THR A 116 4.56 -10.60 -0.82
CA THR A 116 5.23 -11.51 -1.76
C THR A 116 4.33 -11.91 -2.91
N MET A 117 3.04 -12.17 -2.66
CA MET A 117 2.09 -12.54 -3.70
C MET A 117 1.90 -11.43 -4.75
N ILE A 118 1.82 -10.17 -4.32
CA ILE A 118 1.72 -9.01 -5.22
C ILE A 118 2.99 -8.87 -6.06
N GLU A 119 4.16 -8.96 -5.43
CA GLU A 119 5.46 -8.90 -6.12
C GLU A 119 5.57 -10.00 -7.19
N MET A 120 5.19 -11.23 -6.86
CA MET A 120 5.17 -12.34 -7.81
C MET A 120 4.15 -12.14 -8.94
N ALA A 121 2.98 -11.55 -8.66
CA ALA A 121 1.98 -11.28 -9.68
C ALA A 121 2.47 -10.24 -10.70
N ILE A 122 3.11 -9.17 -10.22
CA ILE A 122 3.69 -8.12 -11.06
C ILE A 122 4.78 -8.72 -11.97
N GLU A 123 5.70 -9.50 -11.40
CA GLU A 123 6.79 -10.10 -12.18
C GLU A 123 6.26 -11.10 -13.22
N ASN A 124 5.24 -11.90 -12.87
CA ASN A 124 4.60 -12.80 -13.83
C ASN A 124 3.92 -12.06 -14.98
N VAL A 125 3.26 -10.92 -14.72
CA VAL A 125 2.67 -10.07 -15.77
C VAL A 125 3.77 -9.50 -16.65
N ARG A 126 4.85 -8.97 -16.06
CA ARG A 126 5.99 -8.45 -16.80
C ARG A 126 6.60 -9.49 -17.75
N MET A 127 6.90 -10.69 -17.25
CA MET A 127 7.45 -11.77 -18.10
C MET A 127 6.51 -12.13 -19.26
N LYS A 128 5.19 -12.13 -19.02
CA LYS A 128 4.20 -12.38 -20.09
C LYS A 128 4.17 -11.24 -21.11
N LEU A 129 4.25 -9.99 -20.67
CA LEU A 129 4.32 -8.82 -21.56
C LEU A 129 5.58 -8.86 -22.42
N ASP A 130 6.73 -9.16 -21.83
CA ASP A 130 8.02 -9.26 -22.53
C ASP A 130 8.05 -10.42 -23.55
N ALA A 131 7.32 -11.50 -23.25
CA ALA A 131 7.16 -12.63 -24.17
C ALA A 131 6.15 -12.36 -25.30
N MET A 132 5.26 -11.38 -25.16
CA MET A 132 4.41 -10.94 -26.26
C MET A 132 5.25 -10.18 -27.28
N ASN A 133 5.20 -10.58 -28.54
CA ASN A 133 5.77 -9.83 -29.65
C ASN A 133 4.64 -8.98 -30.28
N PRO A 134 4.56 -7.67 -29.96
CA PRO A 134 3.46 -6.83 -30.44
C PRO A 134 3.41 -6.75 -31.97
N GLN A 135 4.57 -6.84 -32.64
CA GLN A 135 4.67 -6.81 -34.09
C GLN A 135 4.12 -8.10 -34.72
N ALA A 136 4.41 -9.27 -34.13
CA ALA A 136 3.87 -10.54 -34.60
C ALA A 136 2.35 -10.62 -34.39
N GLU A 137 1.85 -10.12 -33.26
CA GLU A 137 0.42 -10.07 -32.98
C GLU A 137 -0.30 -9.05 -33.88
N LEU A 138 0.31 -7.90 -34.15
CA LEU A 138 -0.19 -6.92 -35.11
C LEU A 138 -0.24 -7.50 -36.53
N ALA A 139 0.79 -8.23 -36.97
CA ALA A 139 0.81 -8.92 -38.27
C ALA A 139 -0.34 -9.94 -38.37
N ARG A 140 -0.55 -10.75 -37.32
CA ARG A 140 -1.67 -11.69 -37.20
C ARG A 140 -3.04 -11.01 -37.31
N ILE A 141 -3.22 -9.85 -36.67
CA ILE A 141 -4.48 -9.08 -36.71
C ILE A 141 -4.70 -8.44 -38.09
N LEU A 142 -3.65 -7.94 -38.72
CA LEU A 142 -3.71 -7.29 -40.02
C LEU A 142 -3.73 -8.27 -41.21
N GLY A 143 -3.59 -9.57 -40.96
CA GLY A 143 -3.73 -10.62 -41.97
C GLY A 143 -2.52 -10.76 -42.91
N ASN A 144 -1.34 -10.30 -42.49
CA ASN A 144 -0.07 -10.46 -43.23
C ASN A 144 0.84 -11.47 -42.53
#